data_AF-D3RTW9-F1
#
_entry.id   AF-D3RTW9-F1
#
_cell.length_a   1.000
_cell.length_b   1.000
_cell.length_c   1.000
_cell.angle_alpha   90.00
_cell.angle_beta   90.00
_cell.angle_gamma   90.00
#
_symmetry.space_group_name_H-M   'P 1'
#
loop_
_entity.id
_entity.type
_entity.pdbx_description
1 polymer ?
#
loop_
_entity_poly.entity_id
_entity_poly.type
_entity_poly.pdbx_seq_one_letter_code
_entity_poly.pdbx_strand_id
1 'polypeptide(L)' 'MPELHPQFLTDSDGKPMSVLLPFAEYEALMEYLEDMEDIADARQARDEPTIPWETVKAEMGL' A
#
# COMPACT_ATOMS: atom_id res chain seq x y z
N MET A 1 -2.51 -6.81 -7.41
CA MET A 1 -1.63 -5.87 -8.14
C MET A 1 -2.45 -5.24 -9.26
N PRO A 2 -2.52 -3.90 -9.33
CA PRO A 2 -3.27 -3.22 -10.38
C PRO A 2 -2.62 -3.41 -11.76
N GLU A 3 -3.45 -3.31 -12.81
CA GLU A 3 -2.97 -3.22 -14.19
C GLU A 3 -2.44 -1.80 -14.45
N LEU A 4 -1.25 -1.68 -15.03
CA LEU A 4 -0.55 -0.40 -15.22
C LEU A 4 -0.15 -0.20 -16.68
N HIS A 5 -0.31 1.02 -17.17
CA HIS A 5 0.05 1.46 -18.52
C HIS A 5 1.07 2.63 -18.46
N PRO A 6 2.30 2.37 -17.99
CA PRO A 6 3.30 3.40 -17.81
C PRO A 6 3.80 3.97 -19.13
N GLN A 7 4.02 5.29 -19.15
CA GLN A 7 4.82 5.97 -20.17
C GLN A 7 6.12 6.45 -19.53
N PHE A 8 7.26 6.21 -20.19
CA PHE A 8 8.57 6.56 -19.64
C PHE A 8 9.14 7.80 -20.31
N LEU A 9 9.66 8.72 -19.50
CA LEU A 9 10.55 9.77 -19.97
C LEU A 9 12.00 9.27 -19.80
N THR A 10 12.76 9.29 -20.89
CA THR A 10 14.13 8.76 -20.92
C THR A 10 15.16 9.88 -21.03
N ASP A 11 16.39 9.61 -20.60
CA ASP A 11 17.54 10.47 -20.90
C ASP A 11 17.98 10.36 -22.37
N SER A 12 19.08 11.04 -22.71
CA SER A 12 19.65 11.05 -24.07
C SER A 12 20.17 9.69 -24.52
N ASP A 13 20.48 8.78 -23.59
CA ASP A 13 20.94 7.42 -23.87
C ASP A 13 19.77 6.42 -23.92
N GLY A 14 18.53 6.91 -23.79
CA GLY A 14 17.31 6.09 -23.81
C GLY A 14 17.02 5.40 -22.49
N LYS A 15 17.72 5.74 -21.39
CA LYS A 15 17.48 5.15 -20.08
C LYS A 15 16.30 5.83 -19.38
N PRO A 16 15.33 5.08 -18.82
CA PRO A 16 14.21 5.66 -18.09
C PRO A 16 14.65 6.50 -16.89
N MET A 17 14.14 7.72 -16.79
CA MET A 17 14.36 8.65 -15.68
C MET A 17 13.12 8.83 -14.81
N SER A 18 11.95 8.90 -15.43
CA SER A 18 10.67 9.04 -14.75
C SER A 18 9.58 8.29 -15.51
N VAL A 19 8.48 8.03 -14.80
CA VAL A 19 7.29 7.37 -15.33
C VAL A 19 6.09 8.28 -15.13
N LEU A 20 5.24 8.35 -16.14
CA LEU A 20 3.92 8.94 -16.07
C LEU A 20 2.90 7.79 -16.04
N LEU A 21 2.03 7.83 -15.05
CA LEU A 21 0.89 6.93 -14.93
C LEU A 21 -0.41 7.73 -15.06
N PRO A 22 -1.47 7.16 -15.67
CA PRO A 22 -2.83 7.63 -15.45
C PRO A 22 -3.12 7.76 -13.97
N PHE A 23 -3.81 8.83 -13.58
CA PHE A 23 -4.03 9.14 -12.16
C PHE A 23 -4.73 8.00 -11.40
N ALA A 24 -5.77 7.40 -11.99
CA ALA A 24 -6.47 6.27 -11.39
C ALA A 24 -5.56 5.03 -11.20
N GLU A 25 -4.59 4.81 -12.07
CA GLU A 25 -3.62 3.72 -11.92
C GLU A 25 -2.60 4.01 -10.83
N TYR A 26 -2.20 5.28 -10.67
CA TYR A 26 -1.38 5.70 -9.54
C TYR A 26 -2.13 5.50 -8.21
N GLU A 27 -3.38 5.94 -8.11
CA GLU A 27 -4.20 5.72 -6.90
C GLU A 27 -4.34 4.23 -6.58
N ALA A 28 -4.70 3.40 -7.57
CA ALA A 28 -4.80 1.95 -7.37
C ALA A 28 -3.46 1.30 -6.98
N LEU A 29 -2.33 1.83 -7.46
CA LEU A 29 -1.00 1.39 -7.04
C LEU A 29 -0.71 1.76 -5.58
N MET A 30 -1.07 2.98 -5.16
CA MET A 30 -0.89 3.42 -3.79
C MET A 30 -1.74 2.60 -2.82
N GLU A 31 -3.03 2.40 -3.12
CA GLU A 31 -3.93 1.57 -2.31
C GLU A 31 -3.40 0.12 -2.19
N TYR A 32 -2.95 -0.47 -3.31
CA TYR A 32 -2.40 -1.81 -3.29
C TYR A 32 -1.12 -1.93 -2.45
N LEU A 33 -0.30 -0.88 -2.39
CA LEU A 33 0.89 -0.85 -1.54
C LEU A 33 0.53 -0.72 -0.06
N GLU A 34 -0.45 0.11 0.28
CA GLU A 34 -1.00 0.24 1.65
C GLU A 34 -1.55 -1.11 2.15
N ASP A 35 -2.35 -1.80 1.34
CA ASP A 35 -2.85 -3.15 1.68
C ASP A 35 -1.69 -4.15 1.95
N MET A 36 -0.58 -4.02 1.21
CA MET A 36 0.58 -4.89 1.39
C MET A 36 1.33 -4.56 2.69
N GLU A 37 1.42 -3.28 3.06
CA GLU A 37 1.99 -2.83 4.32
C GLU A 37 1.16 -3.33 5.51
N ASP A 38 -0.17 -3.20 5.45
CA ASP A 38 -1.10 -3.73 6.46
C ASP A 38 -0.92 -5.26 6.66
N ILE A 39 -0.76 -6.00 5.56
CA ILE A 39 -0.48 -7.45 5.64
C ILE A 39 0.88 -7.73 6.29
N ALA A 40 1.89 -6.91 6.02
CA ALA A 40 3.21 -7.06 6.62
C ALA A 40 3.16 -6.79 8.14
N ASP A 41 2.49 -5.71 8.54
CA ASP A 41 2.29 -5.33 9.95
C ASP A 41 1.50 -6.41 10.70
N ALA A 42 0.41 -6.91 10.13
CA ALA A 42 -0.37 -8.00 10.73
C ALA A 42 0.46 -9.28 10.90
N ARG A 43 1.40 -9.57 9.99
CA ARG A 43 2.31 -10.72 10.11
C ARG A 43 3.34 -10.50 11.21
N GLN A 44 3.88 -9.29 11.33
CA GLN A 44 4.83 -8.95 12.38
C GLN A 44 4.19 -9.03 13.77
N ALA A 45 2.96 -8.54 13.91
CA ALA A 45 2.21 -8.54 15.16
C ALA A 45 1.59 -9.90 15.53
N ARG A 46 1.76 -10.94 14.70
CA ARG A 46 1.05 -12.23 14.84
C ARG A 46 1.24 -12.88 16.22
N ASP A 47 2.46 -12.80 16.76
CA ASP A 47 2.83 -13.44 18.03
C ASP A 47 2.83 -12.44 19.21
N GLU A 48 2.39 -11.21 18.98
CA GLU A 48 2.25 -10.20 20.04
C GLU A 48 1.04 -10.50 20.92
N PRO A 49 1.06 -10.12 22.22
CA PRO A 49 -0.10 -10.24 23.08
C PRO A 49 -1.31 -9.50 22.52
N THR A 50 -2.48 -10.15 22.54
CA THR A 50 -3.74 -9.56 22.09
C THR A 50 -4.67 -9.30 23.27
N ILE A 51 -5.63 -8.40 23.08
CA ILE A 51 -6.73 -8.15 24.03
C ILE A 51 -8.07 -8.58 23.42
N PRO A 52 -9.06 -8.97 24.25
CA PRO A 52 -10.41 -9.26 23.75
C PRO A 52 -11.03 -8.07 23.01
N TRP A 53 -11.79 -8.34 21.95
CA TRP A 53 -12.47 -7.30 21.15
C TRP A 53 -13.40 -6.40 21.99
N GLU A 54 -14.04 -6.96 23.02
CA GLU A 54 -14.88 -6.19 23.95
C GLU A 54 -14.09 -5.11 24.72
N THR A 55 -12.81 -5.38 25.03
CA THR A 55 -11.94 -4.40 25.69
C THR A 55 -11.65 -3.22 24.77
N VAL A 56 -11.34 -3.47 23.50
CA VAL A 56 -11.08 -2.41 22.51
C VAL A 56 -12.31 -1.50 22.34
N LYS A 57 -13.51 -2.06 22.19
CA LYS A 57 -14.74 -1.28 22.06
C LYS A 57 -14.99 -0.40 23.28
N ALA A 58 -14.83 -0.95 24.48
CA ALA A 58 -15.00 -0.19 25.72
C ALA A 58 -14.01 0.99 25.83
N GLU A 59 -12.75 0.78 25.45
CA GLU A 59 -11.71 1.84 25.43
C GLU A 59 -12.00 2.94 24.39
N MET A 60 -12.60 2.57 23.25
CA MET A 60 -12.94 3.49 22.16
C MET A 60 -14.33 4.11 22.28
N GLY A 61 -15.11 3.76 23.32
CA GLY A 61 -16.47 4.27 23.54
C GLY A 61 -17.51 3.74 22.55
N LEU A 62 -17.31 2.52 22.03
CA LEU A 62 -18.17 1.84 21.05
C LEU A 62 -19.08 0.78 21.69
#